data_AF-A0A239RPF6-F1
#
_entry.id   AF-A0A239RPF6-F1
#
_cell.length_a   1.000
_cell.length_b   1.000
_cell.length_c   1.000
_cell.angle_alpha   90.00
_cell.angle_beta   90.00
_cell.angle_gamma   90.00
#
_symmetry.space_group_name_H-M   'P 1'
#
loop_
_entity.id
_entity.type
_entity.pdbx_description
1 polymer ?
#
loop_
_entity_poly.entity_id
_entity_poly.type
_entity_poly.pdbx_seq_one_letter_code
_entity_poly.pdbx_strand_id
1 'polypeptide(L)'
;MMRSVCAILFLVFTFVYLHCYQADILAVTQHELSDGRTHYSNLIGAVLITAALFLLQIGVYSLTGLRRRAHALTYFPSLLFLTVLTAATEGADGRLTFGSWGIALPLLLVAYAALVYAIKQVLPYEPNFNARGLFSRLMWINVLTMVAQFLFVGLFSNHNDVFHYRMRMEQCLANKDYAGVLEAGKKSLARDSSMTMMRVYALSKEGKLAEKLFEYPITGGSKSLLPDNRSVKLLMYNEAFIYNYLGIKLKQPTAPMAYLDFIFRHHVAKQPAADYLLCAYLLDKNLDAFARNIGRFYPLNGKQLPKHYREALTLYTHLRSNPLVDYHNSLMDTDFQDYQDMSRKFPDKTLRQNNLRLTYGNTYWYYYQYGK
;
A
#
# COMPACT_ATOMS: atom_id res chain seq x y z
N MET A 1 -26.34 2.41 32.45
CA MET A 1 -26.54 1.54 31.27
C MET A 1 -26.22 2.26 29.96
N MET A 2 -27.00 3.24 29.50
CA MET A 2 -26.74 3.91 28.20
C MET A 2 -25.31 4.49 28.08
N ARG A 3 -24.85 5.24 29.08
CA ARG A 3 -23.48 5.80 29.09
C ARG A 3 -22.41 4.72 28.98
N SER A 4 -22.59 3.63 29.74
CA SER A 4 -21.68 2.48 29.73
C SER A 4 -21.64 1.83 28.35
N VAL A 5 -22.77 1.70 27.66
CA VAL A 5 -22.81 1.13 26.32
C VAL A 5 -22.18 2.06 25.28
N CYS A 6 -22.44 3.38 25.33
CA CYS A 6 -21.74 4.34 24.47
C CYS A 6 -20.22 4.28 24.68
N ALA A 7 -19.76 4.18 25.94
CA ALA A 7 -18.34 4.06 26.26
C ALA A 7 -17.74 2.76 25.71
N ILE A 8 -18.42 1.61 25.88
CA ILE A 8 -17.97 0.33 25.33
C ILE A 8 -17.90 0.39 23.81
N LEU A 9 -18.95 0.89 23.14
CA LEU A 9 -18.96 1.03 21.68
C LEU A 9 -17.82 1.92 21.19
N PHE A 10 -17.60 3.06 21.84
CA PHE A 10 -16.50 3.96 21.51
C PHE A 10 -15.14 3.27 21.67
N LEU A 11 -14.87 2.65 22.82
CA LEU A 11 -13.58 2.00 23.10
C LEU A 11 -13.30 0.84 22.13
N VAL A 12 -14.31 -0.01 21.87
CA VAL A 12 -14.16 -1.12 20.91
C VAL A 12 -13.94 -0.59 19.50
N PHE A 13 -14.76 0.36 19.05
CA PHE A 13 -14.62 0.94 17.71
C PHE A 13 -13.24 1.59 17.53
N THR A 14 -12.85 2.48 18.43
CA THR A 14 -11.58 3.23 18.31
C THR A 14 -10.37 2.31 18.40
N PHE A 15 -10.37 1.33 19.31
CA PHE A 15 -9.28 0.36 19.41
C PHE A 15 -9.16 -0.50 18.16
N VAL A 16 -10.27 -1.10 17.69
CA VAL A 16 -10.26 -1.96 16.49
C VAL A 16 -9.87 -1.16 15.26
N TYR A 17 -10.40 0.05 15.10
CA TYR A 17 -10.07 0.94 14.00
C TYR A 17 -8.58 1.32 13.98
N LEU A 18 -8.02 1.70 15.12
CA LEU A 18 -6.62 2.08 15.23
C LEU A 18 -5.68 0.88 15.04
N HIS A 19 -5.98 -0.24 15.68
CA HIS A 19 -5.09 -1.39 15.71
C HIS A 19 -5.15 -2.21 14.42
N CYS A 20 -6.34 -2.45 13.87
CA CYS A 20 -6.52 -3.34 12.72
C CYS A 20 -6.52 -2.62 11.38
N TYR A 21 -6.94 -1.36 11.32
CA TYR A 21 -7.12 -0.64 10.05
C TYR A 21 -6.09 0.47 9.83
N GLN A 22 -5.78 1.28 10.85
CA GLN A 22 -4.94 2.48 10.69
C GLN A 22 -3.52 2.35 11.25
N ALA A 23 -3.14 1.17 11.74
CA ALA A 23 -1.85 0.97 12.42
C ALA A 23 -0.65 1.30 11.52
N ASP A 24 -0.68 0.88 10.25
CA ASP A 24 0.43 1.10 9.33
C ASP A 24 0.53 2.60 8.94
N ILE A 25 -0.61 3.29 8.74
CA ILE A 25 -0.63 4.74 8.47
C ILE A 25 -0.08 5.53 9.65
N LEU A 26 -0.45 5.16 10.88
CA LEU A 26 0.04 5.82 12.08
C LEU A 26 1.53 5.59 12.31
N ALA A 27 2.03 4.39 12.00
CA ALA A 27 3.45 4.09 12.08
C ALA A 27 4.27 5.01 11.19
N VAL A 28 3.85 5.17 9.93
CA VAL A 28 4.53 6.04 8.97
C VAL A 28 4.36 7.51 9.32
N THR A 29 3.16 7.93 9.74
CA THR A 29 2.92 9.30 10.18
C THR A 29 3.79 9.69 11.36
N GLN A 30 3.94 8.80 12.35
CA GLN A 30 4.85 9.04 13.47
C GLN A 30 6.32 9.05 13.04
N HIS A 31 6.71 8.15 12.13
CA HIS A 31 8.08 8.11 11.62
C HIS A 31 8.45 9.43 10.96
N GLU A 32 7.62 9.92 10.04
CA GLU A 32 7.80 11.20 9.35
C GLU A 32 7.79 12.39 10.31
N LEU A 33 6.85 12.46 11.25
CA LEU A 33 6.79 13.55 12.24
C LEU A 33 7.95 13.55 13.23
N SER A 34 8.65 12.43 13.40
CA SER A 34 9.78 12.29 14.33
C SER A 34 11.14 12.27 13.63
N ASP A 35 11.21 12.55 12.33
CA ASP A 35 12.42 12.43 11.50
C ASP A 35 13.10 11.06 11.67
N GLY A 36 12.28 10.00 11.79
CA GLY A 36 12.71 8.62 11.94
C GLY A 36 13.30 8.23 13.30
N ARG A 37 13.16 9.09 14.33
CA ARG A 37 13.73 8.85 15.67
C ARG A 37 12.91 7.91 16.54
N THR A 38 11.63 7.70 16.21
CA THR A 38 10.72 6.92 17.06
C THR A 38 10.15 5.72 16.31
N HIS A 39 9.92 4.64 17.04
CA HIS A 39 9.27 3.43 16.54
C HIS A 39 7.84 3.36 17.07
N TYR A 40 6.87 3.21 16.18
CA TYR A 40 5.48 3.02 16.56
C TYR A 40 5.23 1.55 16.91
N SER A 41 4.57 1.30 18.05
CA SER A 41 4.07 -0.03 18.38
C SER A 41 2.56 -0.04 18.25
N ASN A 42 2.05 -0.90 17.36
CA ASN A 42 0.64 -0.91 16.97
C ASN A 42 -0.32 -1.10 18.16
N LEU A 43 0.06 -1.89 19.15
CA LEU A 43 -0.78 -2.15 20.34
C LEU A 43 -0.73 -1.00 21.34
N ILE A 44 0.47 -0.56 21.73
CA ILE A 44 0.63 0.52 22.72
C ILE A 44 0.07 1.83 22.15
N GLY A 45 0.34 2.12 20.89
CA GLY A 45 -0.20 3.28 20.20
C GLY A 45 -1.73 3.29 20.16
N ALA A 46 -2.36 2.17 19.79
CA ALA A 46 -3.82 2.06 19.78
C ALA A 46 -4.43 2.25 21.19
N VAL A 47 -3.83 1.64 22.22
CA VAL A 47 -4.28 1.78 23.62
C VAL A 47 -4.13 3.23 24.11
N LEU A 48 -2.97 3.85 23.90
CA LEU A 48 -2.69 5.21 24.35
C LEU A 48 -3.59 6.24 23.66
N ILE A 49 -3.75 6.15 22.34
CA ILE A 49 -4.63 7.06 21.59
C ILE A 49 -6.08 6.87 22.03
N THR A 50 -6.54 5.62 22.16
CA THR A 50 -7.91 5.32 22.62
C THR A 50 -8.15 5.88 24.03
N ALA A 51 -7.20 5.70 24.95
CA ALA A 51 -7.28 6.23 26.30
C ALA A 51 -7.31 7.78 26.31
N ALA A 52 -6.44 8.43 25.53
CA ALA A 52 -6.40 9.89 25.43
C ALA A 52 -7.71 10.46 24.86
N LEU A 53 -8.26 9.84 23.81
CA LEU A 53 -9.52 10.25 23.21
C LEU A 53 -10.72 10.02 24.15
N PHE A 54 -10.67 8.96 24.97
CA PHE A 54 -11.68 8.72 26.00
C PHE A 54 -11.59 9.74 27.14
N LEU A 55 -10.39 10.10 27.60
CA LEU A 55 -10.18 11.18 28.57
C LEU A 55 -10.69 12.52 28.05
N LEU A 56 -10.47 12.82 26.76
CA LEU A 56 -11.03 14.00 26.11
C LEU A 56 -12.57 13.99 26.16
N GLN A 57 -13.21 12.84 25.91
CA GLN A 57 -14.65 12.72 26.03
C GLN A 57 -15.15 12.99 27.46
N ILE A 58 -14.44 12.49 28.47
CA ILE A 58 -14.77 12.76 29.88
C ILE A 58 -14.69 14.27 30.16
N GLY A 59 -13.65 14.95 29.67
CA GLY A 59 -13.50 16.40 29.77
C GLY A 59 -14.65 17.16 29.08
N VAL A 60 -14.99 16.78 27.85
CA VAL A 60 -16.12 17.36 27.09
C VAL A 60 -17.44 17.14 27.82
N TYR A 61 -17.68 15.95 28.38
CA TYR A 61 -18.87 15.66 29.16
C TYR A 61 -18.91 16.50 30.45
N SER A 62 -17.77 16.70 31.12
CA SER A 62 -17.69 17.56 32.31
C SER A 62 -18.03 19.02 32.00
N LEU A 63 -17.55 19.56 30.87
CA LEU A 63 -17.79 20.94 30.46
C LEU A 63 -19.21 21.17 29.92
N THR A 64 -19.67 20.25 29.08
CA THR A 64 -20.97 20.38 28.39
C THR A 64 -22.13 19.87 29.24
N GLY A 65 -21.91 18.93 30.16
CA GLY A 65 -22.97 18.35 30.97
C GLY A 65 -24.11 17.71 30.18
N LEU A 66 -23.88 17.35 28.90
CA LEU A 66 -24.91 16.80 28.02
C LEU A 66 -25.41 15.45 28.54
N ARG A 67 -26.72 15.36 28.76
CA ARG A 67 -27.40 14.17 29.30
C ARG A 67 -28.47 13.68 28.32
N ARG A 68 -29.02 12.50 28.61
CA ARG A 68 -30.18 11.92 27.90
C ARG A 68 -29.90 11.70 26.41
N ARG A 69 -30.66 12.33 25.51
CA ARG A 69 -30.58 12.10 24.04
C ARG A 69 -29.30 12.65 23.42
N ALA A 70 -28.68 13.63 24.08
CA ALA A 70 -27.48 14.31 23.58
C ALA A 70 -26.16 13.74 24.15
N HIS A 71 -26.20 12.62 24.88
CA HIS A 71 -24.98 12.09 25.51
C HIS A 71 -23.93 11.63 24.48
N ALA A 72 -24.35 11.01 23.38
CA ALA A 72 -23.47 10.58 22.30
C ALA A 72 -22.69 11.74 21.64
N LEU A 73 -23.23 12.96 21.66
CA LEU A 73 -22.54 14.13 21.11
C LEU A 73 -21.24 14.45 21.86
N THR A 74 -21.10 14.04 23.11
CA THR A 74 -19.85 14.22 23.88
C THR A 74 -18.66 13.50 23.27
N TYR A 75 -18.89 12.45 22.47
CA TYR A 75 -17.84 11.71 21.77
C TYR A 75 -17.42 12.37 20.45
N PHE A 76 -18.17 13.37 19.96
CA PHE A 76 -17.90 13.98 18.65
C PHE A 76 -16.50 14.60 18.56
N PRO A 77 -16.02 15.42 19.52
CA PRO A 77 -14.67 15.97 19.45
C PRO A 77 -13.60 14.88 19.42
N SER A 78 -13.76 13.83 20.23
CA SER A 78 -12.83 12.70 20.25
C SER A 78 -12.78 11.96 18.91
N LEU A 79 -13.94 11.71 18.28
CA LEU A 79 -14.00 11.09 16.96
C LEU A 79 -13.48 12.02 15.87
N LEU A 80 -13.67 13.34 15.99
CA LEU A 80 -13.13 14.33 15.06
C LEU A 80 -11.60 14.35 15.08
N PHE A 81 -10.98 14.35 16.27
CA PHE A 81 -9.53 14.23 16.39
C PHE A 81 -9.01 12.89 15.87
N LEU A 82 -9.74 11.80 16.10
CA LEU A 82 -9.41 10.49 15.53
C LEU A 82 -9.41 10.54 13.99
N THR A 83 -10.40 11.16 13.38
CA THR A 83 -10.47 11.33 11.92
C THR A 83 -9.27 12.10 11.40
N VAL A 84 -8.94 13.25 12.01
CA VAL A 84 -7.79 14.07 11.60
C VAL A 84 -6.47 13.31 11.73
N LEU A 85 -6.27 12.61 12.85
CA LEU A 85 -5.06 11.83 13.09
C LEU A 85 -4.85 10.73 12.04
N THR A 86 -5.95 10.18 11.51
CA THR A 86 -5.95 9.09 10.51
C THR A 86 -6.25 9.58 9.08
N ALA A 87 -6.24 10.90 8.87
CA ALA A 87 -6.46 11.50 7.56
C ALA A 87 -5.15 11.81 6.81
N ALA A 88 -3.99 11.46 7.37
CA ALA A 88 -2.69 11.66 6.72
C ALA A 88 -2.68 10.95 5.35
N THR A 89 -2.38 11.70 4.30
CA THR A 89 -2.25 11.20 2.93
C THR A 89 -0.99 11.77 2.28
N GLU A 90 -0.49 11.12 1.23
CA GLU A 90 0.61 11.65 0.43
C GLU A 90 0.15 12.88 -0.38
N GLY A 91 0.85 14.00 -0.22
CA GLY A 91 0.65 15.23 -0.99
C GLY A 91 1.38 15.20 -2.35
N ALA A 92 1.18 16.24 -3.16
CA ALA A 92 1.79 16.34 -4.49
C ALA A 92 3.32 16.42 -4.49
N ASP A 93 3.91 16.88 -3.38
CA ASP A 93 5.36 16.90 -3.12
C ASP A 93 5.89 15.54 -2.63
N GLY A 94 5.00 14.58 -2.36
CA GLY A 94 5.32 13.28 -1.78
C GLY A 94 5.58 13.32 -0.27
N ARG A 95 5.24 14.42 0.40
CA ARG A 95 5.23 14.50 1.86
C ARG A 95 3.85 14.15 2.40
N LEU A 96 3.78 13.74 3.66
CA LEU A 96 2.49 13.59 4.32
C LEU A 96 1.81 14.94 4.49
N THR A 97 0.57 15.00 4.06
CA THR A 97 -0.32 16.16 4.22
C THR A 97 -1.61 15.71 4.88
N PHE A 98 -2.19 16.61 5.68
CA PHE A 98 -3.51 16.41 6.29
C PHE A 98 -4.61 17.12 5.48
N GLY A 99 -4.36 17.40 4.20
CA GLY A 99 -5.30 18.11 3.32
C GLY A 99 -5.85 19.40 3.93
N SER A 100 -7.16 19.59 3.83
CA SER A 100 -7.87 20.77 4.34
C SER A 100 -8.26 20.69 5.83
N TRP A 101 -7.77 19.68 6.56
CA TRP A 101 -8.16 19.49 7.97
C TRP A 101 -7.72 20.62 8.89
N GLY A 102 -6.66 21.37 8.54
CA GLY A 102 -6.26 22.57 9.28
C GLY A 102 -7.35 23.63 9.39
N ILE A 103 -8.25 23.72 8.39
CA ILE A 103 -9.39 24.64 8.38
C ILE A 103 -10.69 23.93 8.80
N ALA A 104 -10.88 22.68 8.36
CA ALA A 104 -12.09 21.93 8.67
C ALA A 104 -12.24 21.62 10.17
N LEU A 105 -11.14 21.30 10.87
CA LEU A 105 -11.15 21.02 12.30
C LEU A 105 -11.70 22.19 13.14
N PRO A 106 -11.15 23.42 13.08
CA PRO A 106 -11.69 24.52 13.87
C PRO A 106 -13.13 24.87 13.49
N LEU A 107 -13.47 24.82 12.20
CA LEU A 107 -14.83 25.10 11.73
C LEU A 107 -15.85 24.08 12.29
N LEU A 108 -15.52 22.78 12.29
CA LEU A 108 -16.39 21.74 12.84
C LEU A 108 -16.49 21.82 14.37
N LEU A 109 -15.44 22.24 15.07
CA LEU A 109 -15.49 22.49 16.52
C LEU A 109 -16.39 23.69 16.87
N VAL A 110 -16.34 24.77 16.07
CA VAL A 110 -17.25 25.92 16.23
C VAL A 110 -18.70 25.53 15.96
N ALA A 111 -18.95 24.79 14.88
CA ALA A 111 -20.28 24.26 14.58
C ALA A 111 -20.81 23.33 15.68
N TYR A 112 -19.95 22.46 16.22
CA TYR A 112 -20.26 21.62 17.37
C TYR A 112 -20.60 22.45 18.60
N ALA A 113 -19.82 23.49 18.93
CA ALA A 113 -20.09 24.36 20.07
C ALA A 113 -21.45 25.08 19.93
N ALA A 114 -21.77 25.58 18.74
CA ALA A 114 -23.07 26.19 18.44
C ALA A 114 -24.23 25.18 18.59
N LEU A 115 -24.05 23.95 18.10
CA LEU A 115 -25.02 22.86 18.26
C LEU A 115 -25.23 22.52 19.75
N VAL A 116 -24.15 22.39 20.52
CA VAL A 116 -24.23 22.12 21.97
C VAL A 116 -24.93 23.26 22.70
N TYR A 117 -24.65 24.51 22.33
CA TYR A 117 -25.34 25.68 22.88
C TYR A 117 -26.85 25.62 22.61
N ALA A 118 -27.26 25.38 21.35
CA ALA A 118 -28.67 25.25 20.99
C ALA A 118 -29.37 24.10 21.73
N ILE A 119 -28.71 22.94 21.81
CA ILE A 119 -29.26 21.77 22.53
C ILE A 119 -29.42 22.07 24.02
N LYS A 120 -28.46 22.77 24.64
CA LYS A 120 -28.56 23.18 26.04
C LYS A 120 -29.76 24.08 26.33
N GLN A 121 -30.20 24.90 25.37
CA GLN A 121 -31.40 25.73 25.53
C GLN A 121 -32.69 24.89 25.54
N VAL A 122 -32.72 23.78 24.79
CA VAL A 122 -33.90 22.92 24.64
C VAL A 122 -33.94 21.81 25.71
N LEU A 123 -32.77 21.39 26.22
CA LEU A 123 -32.63 20.29 27.18
C LEU A 123 -33.49 20.41 28.47
N PRO A 124 -33.71 21.61 29.07
CA PRO A 124 -34.57 21.77 30.25
C PRO A 124 -36.03 21.42 29.99
N TYR A 125 -36.49 21.54 28.74
CA TYR A 125 -37.88 21.31 28.35
C TYR A 125 -38.16 19.85 27.98
N GLU A 126 -37.16 18.96 27.99
CA GLU A 126 -37.38 17.55 27.68
C GLU A 126 -38.11 16.82 28.83
N PRO A 127 -39.29 16.23 28.57
CA PRO A 127 -40.01 15.46 29.57
C PRO A 127 -39.18 14.26 30.05
N ASN A 128 -39.32 13.95 31.34
CA ASN A 128 -38.67 12.83 32.00
C ASN A 128 -39.27 11.49 31.50
N PHE A 129 -38.92 11.06 30.29
CA PHE A 129 -39.26 9.72 29.85
C PHE A 129 -38.49 8.70 30.71
N ASN A 130 -39.22 7.89 31.47
CA ASN A 130 -38.69 6.72 32.17
C ASN A 130 -38.28 5.65 31.14
N ALA A 131 -37.10 5.82 30.57
CA ALA A 131 -36.55 4.99 29.51
C ALA A 131 -35.41 4.11 30.07
N ARG A 132 -35.66 3.40 31.18
CA ARG A 132 -34.71 2.46 31.78
C ARG A 132 -34.83 1.12 31.05
N GLY A 133 -33.80 0.74 30.29
CA GLY A 133 -33.73 -0.54 29.58
C GLY A 133 -32.88 -0.48 28.31
N LEU A 134 -32.44 -1.64 27.82
CA LEU A 134 -31.62 -1.76 26.59
C LEU A 134 -32.39 -1.35 25.32
N PHE A 135 -33.72 -1.54 25.31
CA PHE A 135 -34.59 -1.23 24.16
C PHE A 135 -35.26 0.14 24.25
N SER A 136 -34.73 1.03 25.09
CA SER A 136 -35.36 2.33 25.27
C SER A 136 -35.10 3.25 24.08
N ARG A 137 -36.08 4.09 23.72
CA ARG A 137 -35.93 5.06 22.61
C ARG A 137 -34.70 5.97 22.80
N LEU A 138 -34.40 6.36 24.04
CA LEU A 138 -33.23 7.18 24.37
C LEU A 138 -31.91 6.45 24.14
N MET A 139 -31.85 5.14 24.41
CA MET A 139 -30.69 4.32 24.14
C MET A 139 -30.41 4.27 22.64
N TRP A 140 -31.41 3.93 21.84
CA TRP A 140 -31.27 3.81 20.38
C TRP A 140 -30.95 5.12 19.67
N ILE A 141 -31.48 6.26 20.14
CA ILE A 141 -31.08 7.58 19.60
C ILE A 141 -29.57 7.79 19.77
N ASN A 142 -29.02 7.55 20.97
CA ASN A 142 -27.58 7.72 21.21
C ASN A 142 -26.74 6.70 20.42
N VAL A 143 -27.19 5.45 20.32
CA VAL A 143 -26.50 4.44 19.50
C VAL A 143 -26.49 4.85 18.03
N LEU A 144 -27.62 5.32 17.48
CA LEU A 144 -27.69 5.78 16.09
C LEU A 144 -26.80 7.00 15.86
N THR A 145 -26.74 7.93 16.81
CA THR A 145 -25.81 9.07 16.75
C THR A 145 -24.35 8.59 16.74
N MET A 146 -23.98 7.61 17.57
CA MET A 146 -22.63 7.02 17.55
C MET A 146 -22.32 6.36 16.21
N VAL A 147 -23.26 5.58 15.66
CA VAL A 147 -23.11 4.96 14.33
C VAL A 147 -22.89 6.02 13.26
N ALA A 148 -23.66 7.10 13.26
CA ALA A 148 -23.46 8.22 12.33
C ALA A 148 -22.06 8.86 12.49
N GLN A 149 -21.57 9.01 13.71
CA GLN A 149 -20.21 9.50 13.96
C GLN A 149 -19.12 8.51 13.52
N PHE A 150 -19.34 7.20 13.67
CA PHE A 150 -18.42 6.17 13.19
C PHE A 150 -18.36 6.12 11.66
N LEU A 151 -19.51 6.26 10.99
CA LEU A 151 -19.57 6.42 9.55
C LEU A 151 -18.85 7.69 9.10
N PHE A 152 -18.97 8.79 9.85
CA PHE A 152 -18.19 10.00 9.59
C PHE A 152 -16.68 9.73 9.65
N VAL A 153 -16.18 9.04 10.68
CA VAL A 153 -14.75 8.66 10.75
C VAL A 153 -14.36 7.83 9.52
N GLY A 154 -15.16 6.82 9.18
CA GLY A 154 -14.96 5.93 8.02
C GLY A 154 -15.24 6.54 6.65
N LEU A 155 -15.64 7.81 6.53
CA LEU A 155 -15.77 8.51 5.25
C LEU A 155 -14.67 9.55 5.05
N PHE A 156 -14.24 10.17 6.15
CA PHE A 156 -13.37 11.33 6.11
C PHE A 156 -11.91 11.04 6.53
N SER A 157 -11.60 9.82 6.98
CA SER A 157 -10.22 9.37 7.15
C SER A 157 -9.60 8.85 5.84
N ASN A 158 -8.33 8.44 5.87
CA ASN A 158 -7.67 7.92 4.67
C ASN A 158 -8.18 6.50 4.33
N HIS A 159 -8.84 6.40 3.17
CA HIS A 159 -9.36 5.17 2.57
C HIS A 159 -8.68 4.83 1.23
N ASN A 160 -7.51 5.42 0.95
CA ASN A 160 -6.78 5.08 -0.26
C ASN A 160 -6.11 3.71 -0.08
N ASP A 161 -6.75 2.67 -0.61
CA ASP A 161 -6.26 1.29 -0.57
C ASP A 161 -4.81 1.16 -1.03
N VAL A 162 -4.41 1.90 -2.08
CA VAL A 162 -3.05 1.86 -2.62
C VAL A 162 -2.05 2.38 -1.59
N PHE A 163 -2.41 3.48 -0.92
CA PHE A 163 -1.60 4.04 0.13
C PHE A 163 -1.49 3.07 1.31
N HIS A 164 -2.59 2.47 1.76
CA HIS A 164 -2.58 1.43 2.80
C HIS A 164 -1.68 0.25 2.45
N TYR A 165 -1.79 -0.30 1.23
CA TYR A 165 -0.91 -1.38 0.78
C TYR A 165 0.56 -0.97 0.77
N ARG A 166 0.86 0.26 0.34
CA ARG A 166 2.24 0.78 0.33
C ARG A 166 2.79 0.91 1.74
N MET A 167 2.03 1.47 2.69
CA MET A 167 2.47 1.59 4.09
C MET A 167 2.69 0.23 4.73
N ARG A 168 1.79 -0.73 4.46
CA ARG A 168 1.93 -2.12 4.90
C ARG A 168 3.21 -2.75 4.36
N MET A 169 3.51 -2.57 3.08
CA MET A 169 4.73 -3.08 2.45
C MET A 169 5.98 -2.48 3.07
N GLU A 170 6.02 -1.17 3.32
CA GLU A 170 7.16 -0.52 3.98
C GLU A 170 7.37 -1.03 5.41
N GLN A 171 6.29 -1.27 6.16
CA GLN A 171 6.38 -1.84 7.51
C GLN A 171 6.87 -3.28 7.49
N CYS A 172 6.39 -4.11 6.56
CA CYS A 172 6.93 -5.46 6.34
C CYS A 172 8.41 -5.42 5.96
N LEU A 173 8.84 -4.48 5.10
CA LEU A 173 10.26 -4.29 4.77
C LEU A 173 11.12 -3.90 5.99
N ALA A 174 10.64 -2.97 6.80
CA ALA A 174 11.32 -2.57 8.04
C ALA A 174 11.49 -3.77 9.00
N ASN A 175 10.48 -4.64 9.06
CA ASN A 175 10.51 -5.87 9.85
C ASN A 175 11.23 -7.05 9.17
N LYS A 176 11.78 -6.86 7.96
CA LYS A 176 12.39 -7.92 7.11
C LYS A 176 11.44 -9.07 6.76
N ASP A 177 10.14 -8.84 6.83
CA ASP A 177 9.09 -9.78 6.42
C ASP A 177 8.83 -9.64 4.92
N TYR A 178 9.69 -10.26 4.10
CA TYR A 178 9.58 -10.16 2.64
C TYR A 178 8.33 -10.85 2.08
N ALA A 179 7.83 -11.89 2.75
CA ALA A 179 6.59 -12.56 2.36
C ALA A 179 5.39 -11.62 2.52
N GLY A 180 5.29 -10.91 3.64
CA GLY A 180 4.25 -9.90 3.89
C GLY A 180 4.25 -8.77 2.85
N VAL A 181 5.43 -8.36 2.35
CA VAL A 181 5.54 -7.38 1.25
C VAL A 181 4.88 -7.89 -0.02
N LEU A 182 5.08 -9.17 -0.36
CA LEU A 182 4.55 -9.77 -1.57
C LEU A 182 3.05 -10.09 -1.48
N GLU A 183 2.54 -10.36 -0.27
CA GLU A 183 1.11 -10.55 -0.04
C GLU A 183 0.31 -9.24 -0.06
N ALA A 184 0.91 -8.14 0.42
CA ALA A 184 0.27 -6.84 0.44
C ALA A 184 -0.13 -6.36 -0.97
N GLY A 185 -1.43 -6.14 -1.15
CA GLY A 185 -2.00 -5.70 -2.42
C GLY A 185 -1.79 -6.70 -3.58
N LYS A 186 -1.50 -7.98 -3.33
CA LYS A 186 -1.26 -9.00 -4.37
C LYS A 186 -2.45 -9.16 -5.33
N LYS A 187 -3.66 -9.09 -4.79
CA LYS A 187 -4.93 -9.16 -5.53
C LYS A 187 -5.40 -7.80 -6.05
N SER A 188 -4.72 -6.71 -5.67
CA SER A 188 -5.11 -5.37 -6.09
C SER A 188 -4.80 -5.17 -7.57
N LEU A 189 -5.75 -4.56 -8.29
CA LEU A 189 -5.54 -4.10 -9.66
C LEU A 189 -4.82 -2.76 -9.71
N ALA A 190 -4.61 -2.12 -8.56
CA ALA A 190 -3.95 -0.84 -8.47
C ALA A 190 -2.50 -0.94 -8.95
N ARG A 191 -2.11 0.11 -9.67
CA ARG A 191 -0.82 0.24 -10.31
C ARG A 191 -0.05 1.33 -9.59
N ASP A 192 1.02 0.93 -8.91
CA ASP A 192 1.90 1.85 -8.19
C ASP A 192 3.36 1.42 -8.39
N SER A 193 4.19 2.39 -8.76
CA SER A 193 5.61 2.17 -9.05
C SER A 193 6.41 1.87 -7.78
N SER A 194 6.02 2.43 -6.63
CA SER A 194 6.67 2.15 -5.34
C SER A 194 6.39 0.73 -4.87
N MET A 195 5.15 0.26 -5.04
CA MET A 195 4.79 -1.15 -4.81
C MET A 195 5.58 -2.09 -5.73
N THR A 196 5.75 -1.74 -7.00
CA THR A 196 6.56 -2.53 -7.95
C THR A 196 8.00 -2.65 -7.46
N MET A 197 8.63 -1.54 -7.08
CA MET A 197 9.99 -1.52 -6.53
C MET A 197 10.13 -2.41 -5.30
N MET A 198 9.21 -2.30 -4.33
CA MET A 198 9.25 -3.08 -3.11
C MET A 198 9.08 -4.58 -3.36
N ARG A 199 8.23 -4.96 -4.33
CA ARG A 199 8.08 -6.36 -4.77
C ARG A 199 9.35 -6.91 -5.39
N VAL A 200 9.99 -6.13 -6.27
CA VAL A 200 11.28 -6.50 -6.86
C VAL A 200 12.31 -6.73 -5.77
N TYR A 201 12.40 -5.81 -4.80
CA TYR A 201 13.34 -5.92 -3.68
C TYR A 201 13.07 -7.14 -2.80
N ALA A 202 11.80 -7.37 -2.42
CA ALA A 202 11.41 -8.54 -1.63
C ALA A 202 11.67 -9.86 -2.37
N LEU A 203 11.31 -9.94 -3.65
CA LEU A 203 11.59 -11.12 -4.48
C LEU A 203 13.09 -11.38 -4.63
N SER A 204 13.90 -10.33 -4.79
CA SER A 204 15.35 -10.48 -4.85
C SER A 204 15.93 -10.97 -3.53
N LYS A 205 15.41 -10.48 -2.40
CA LYS A 205 15.80 -10.97 -1.06
C LYS A 205 15.45 -12.43 -0.83
N GLU A 206 14.37 -12.91 -1.44
CA GLU A 206 14.00 -14.33 -1.43
C GLU A 206 14.70 -15.18 -2.50
N GLY A 207 15.51 -14.58 -3.39
CA GLY A 207 16.14 -15.28 -4.52
C GLY A 207 15.14 -15.73 -5.61
N LYS A 208 13.96 -15.12 -5.67
CA LYS A 208 12.85 -15.49 -6.58
C LYS A 208 12.52 -14.41 -7.62
N LEU A 209 13.37 -13.39 -7.76
CA LEU A 209 13.13 -12.26 -8.68
C LEU A 209 12.91 -12.73 -10.11
N ALA A 210 13.84 -13.48 -10.65
CA ALA A 210 13.77 -14.01 -12.01
C ALA A 210 12.68 -15.07 -12.22
N GLU A 211 12.15 -15.65 -11.14
CA GLU A 211 11.14 -16.71 -11.17
C GLU A 211 9.70 -16.20 -11.09
N LYS A 212 9.48 -15.10 -10.35
CA LYS A 212 8.12 -14.67 -9.98
C LYS A 212 7.78 -13.22 -10.28
N LEU A 213 8.70 -12.41 -10.83
CA LEU A 213 8.46 -10.99 -11.07
C LEU A 213 7.15 -10.71 -11.82
N PHE A 214 6.87 -11.47 -12.88
CA PHE A 214 5.69 -11.27 -13.73
C PHE A 214 4.42 -11.95 -13.20
N GLU A 215 4.48 -12.58 -12.02
CA GLU A 215 3.31 -13.11 -11.32
C GLU A 215 2.58 -12.05 -10.47
N TYR A 216 3.19 -10.87 -10.30
CA TYR A 216 2.65 -9.76 -9.53
C TYR A 216 2.22 -8.59 -10.41
N PRO A 217 1.27 -7.74 -9.95
CA PRO A 217 0.99 -6.48 -10.62
C PRO A 217 2.25 -5.57 -10.61
N ILE A 218 2.72 -5.22 -11.80
CA ILE A 218 3.93 -4.39 -12.00
C ILE A 218 3.63 -3.22 -12.94
N THR A 219 4.29 -2.09 -12.72
CA THR A 219 4.19 -0.89 -13.56
C THR A 219 5.44 -0.05 -13.59
N GLY A 220 5.61 0.73 -14.66
CA GLY A 220 6.61 1.80 -14.75
C GLY A 220 7.99 1.37 -15.26
N GLY A 221 8.11 0.12 -15.73
CA GLY A 221 9.30 -0.37 -16.43
C GLY A 221 10.55 -0.41 -15.54
N SER A 222 11.73 -0.28 -16.14
CA SER A 222 13.00 -0.23 -15.40
C SER A 222 13.10 0.96 -14.44
N LYS A 223 12.40 2.07 -14.74
CA LYS A 223 12.37 3.27 -13.89
C LYS A 223 11.80 2.98 -12.51
N SER A 224 10.97 1.93 -12.39
CA SER A 224 10.35 1.54 -11.14
C SER A 224 11.15 0.51 -10.33
N LEU A 225 12.39 0.21 -10.72
CA LEU A 225 13.23 -0.74 -9.99
C LEU A 225 13.91 -0.16 -8.75
N LEU A 226 14.14 1.15 -8.72
CA LEU A 226 14.86 1.82 -7.64
C LEU A 226 14.18 3.14 -7.26
N PRO A 227 14.35 3.61 -6.01
CA PRO A 227 13.84 4.91 -5.57
C PRO A 227 14.42 6.05 -6.41
N ASP A 228 13.54 6.89 -6.97
CA ASP A 228 13.89 8.08 -7.76
C ASP A 228 13.45 9.39 -7.09
N ASN A 229 12.85 9.31 -5.89
CA ASN A 229 12.26 10.41 -5.14
C ASN A 229 11.20 11.22 -5.91
N ARG A 230 10.67 10.67 -7.01
CA ARG A 230 9.62 11.26 -7.84
C ARG A 230 8.44 10.30 -7.98
N SER A 231 8.63 9.23 -8.75
CA SER A 231 7.62 8.22 -9.04
C SER A 231 7.68 7.02 -8.10
N VAL A 232 8.87 6.74 -7.56
CA VAL A 232 9.15 5.70 -6.59
C VAL A 232 9.72 6.34 -5.34
N LYS A 233 8.95 6.33 -4.26
CA LYS A 233 9.33 6.91 -2.98
C LYS A 233 9.10 5.92 -1.85
N LEU A 234 9.86 6.10 -0.78
CA LEU A 234 9.70 5.41 0.49
C LEU A 234 9.52 6.46 1.57
N LEU A 235 8.54 6.27 2.45
CA LEU A 235 8.23 7.19 3.55
C LEU A 235 8.83 6.76 4.89
N MET A 236 9.22 5.49 5.03
CA MET A 236 9.75 4.95 6.27
C MET A 236 10.99 4.09 6.04
N TYR A 237 11.01 3.30 4.98
CA TYR A 237 12.16 2.43 4.72
C TYR A 237 13.34 3.21 4.13
N ASN A 238 14.54 3.06 4.71
CA ASN A 238 15.71 3.78 4.23
C ASN A 238 16.20 3.21 2.89
N GLU A 239 16.10 4.02 1.83
CA GLU A 239 16.54 3.68 0.47
C GLU A 239 18.00 3.22 0.39
N ALA A 240 18.88 3.66 1.30
CA ALA A 240 20.28 3.25 1.31
C ALA A 240 20.44 1.74 1.47
N PHE A 241 19.53 1.05 2.16
CA PHE A 241 19.56 -0.41 2.27
C PHE A 241 19.31 -1.12 0.94
N ILE A 242 18.59 -0.49 0.01
CA ILE A 242 18.34 -1.02 -1.33
C ILE A 242 19.61 -0.84 -2.17
N TYR A 243 20.14 0.38 -2.23
CA TYR A 243 21.37 0.66 -2.97
C TYR A 243 22.57 -0.16 -2.46
N ASN A 244 22.74 -0.27 -1.14
CA ASN A 244 23.82 -1.06 -0.55
C ASN A 244 23.62 -2.58 -0.73
N TYR A 245 22.41 -3.04 -1.03
CA TYR A 245 22.16 -4.44 -1.36
C TYR A 245 22.63 -4.78 -2.78
N LEU A 246 22.52 -3.83 -3.72
CA LEU A 246 22.94 -3.99 -5.11
C LEU A 246 24.41 -3.63 -5.35
N GLY A 247 24.95 -2.70 -4.56
CA GLY A 247 26.31 -2.22 -4.72
C GLY A 247 26.59 -1.12 -3.72
N ILE A 248 26.63 0.12 -4.22
CA ILE A 248 26.89 1.34 -3.44
C ILE A 248 25.78 2.38 -3.67
N LYS A 249 25.55 3.27 -2.71
CA LYS A 249 24.68 4.44 -2.90
C LYS A 249 25.46 5.59 -3.55
N LEU A 250 25.02 6.06 -4.71
CA LEU A 250 25.58 7.25 -5.35
C LEU A 250 25.05 8.52 -4.68
N LYS A 251 25.87 9.57 -4.64
CA LYS A 251 25.46 10.89 -4.13
C LYS A 251 24.47 11.59 -5.06
N GLN A 252 24.63 11.41 -6.37
CA GLN A 252 23.76 12.02 -7.37
C GLN A 252 22.63 11.06 -7.75
N PRO A 253 21.37 11.54 -7.80
CA PRO A 253 20.26 10.72 -8.27
C PRO A 253 20.48 10.38 -9.74
N THR A 254 20.36 9.10 -10.06
CA THR A 254 20.55 8.57 -11.41
C THR A 254 19.39 7.67 -11.77
N ALA A 255 19.06 7.59 -13.06
CA ALA A 255 18.05 6.65 -13.52
C ALA A 255 18.49 5.21 -13.20
N PRO A 256 17.56 4.28 -12.88
CA PRO A 256 17.93 2.93 -12.43
C PRO A 256 18.85 2.18 -13.40
N MET A 257 18.61 2.29 -14.71
CA MET A 257 19.48 1.69 -15.73
C MET A 257 20.90 2.28 -15.72
N ALA A 258 21.01 3.61 -15.62
CA ALA A 258 22.32 4.28 -15.56
C ALA A 258 23.07 3.90 -14.28
N TYR A 259 22.36 3.74 -13.16
CA TYR A 259 22.91 3.25 -11.91
C TYR A 259 23.44 1.81 -12.04
N LEU A 260 22.64 0.90 -12.61
CA LEU A 260 23.03 -0.50 -12.80
C LEU A 260 24.25 -0.60 -13.72
N ASP A 261 24.24 0.11 -14.85
CA ASP A 261 25.40 0.19 -15.75
C ASP A 261 26.65 0.70 -15.03
N PHE A 262 26.51 1.73 -14.18
CA PHE A 262 27.62 2.27 -13.40
C PHE A 262 28.24 1.22 -12.47
N ILE A 263 27.43 0.56 -11.64
CA ILE A 263 27.97 -0.40 -10.66
C ILE A 263 28.65 -1.60 -11.32
N PHE A 264 28.17 -2.04 -12.50
CA PHE A 264 28.82 -3.09 -13.27
C PHE A 264 30.12 -2.64 -13.91
N ARG A 265 30.14 -1.46 -14.55
CA ARG A 265 31.36 -0.91 -15.19
C ARG A 265 32.48 -0.65 -14.18
N HIS A 266 32.13 -0.26 -12.97
CA HIS A 266 33.10 0.03 -11.90
C HIS A 266 33.35 -1.15 -10.96
N HIS A 267 32.89 -2.36 -11.30
CA HIS A 267 33.11 -3.60 -10.52
C HIS A 267 32.68 -3.50 -9.04
N VAL A 268 31.68 -2.67 -8.74
CA VAL A 268 31.10 -2.50 -7.39
C VAL A 268 29.71 -3.14 -7.26
N ALA A 269 29.23 -3.77 -8.33
CA ALA A 269 27.99 -4.54 -8.34
C ALA A 269 28.10 -5.79 -7.47
N LYS A 270 27.07 -6.03 -6.66
CA LYS A 270 26.90 -7.25 -5.86
C LYS A 270 26.07 -8.27 -6.64
N GLN A 271 26.13 -9.53 -6.20
CA GLN A 271 25.38 -10.66 -6.77
C GLN A 271 23.93 -10.34 -7.22
N PRO A 272 23.08 -9.69 -6.39
CA PRO A 272 21.69 -9.44 -6.77
C PRO A 272 21.51 -8.44 -7.94
N ALA A 273 22.53 -7.62 -8.24
CA ALA A 273 22.45 -6.63 -9.31
C ALA A 273 22.29 -7.27 -10.69
N ALA A 274 22.74 -8.52 -10.88
CA ALA A 274 22.64 -9.23 -12.15
C ALA A 274 21.17 -9.43 -12.53
N ASP A 275 20.36 -9.94 -11.60
CA ASP A 275 18.93 -10.13 -11.83
C ASP A 275 18.19 -8.79 -11.96
N TYR A 276 18.61 -7.75 -11.22
CA TYR A 276 18.05 -6.41 -11.41
C TYR A 276 18.26 -5.90 -12.84
N LEU A 277 19.45 -6.05 -13.39
CA LEU A 277 19.77 -5.61 -14.76
C LEU A 277 18.99 -6.42 -15.80
N LEU A 278 18.95 -7.73 -15.66
CA LEU A 278 18.23 -8.60 -16.59
C LEU A 278 16.72 -8.33 -16.54
N CYS A 279 16.13 -8.23 -15.35
CA CYS A 279 14.74 -7.84 -15.18
C CYS A 279 14.46 -6.42 -15.69
N ALA A 280 15.40 -5.49 -15.58
CA ALA A 280 15.25 -4.15 -16.14
C ALA A 280 15.06 -4.18 -17.66
N TYR A 281 15.86 -4.97 -18.38
CA TYR A 281 15.69 -5.16 -19.82
C TYR A 281 14.33 -5.78 -20.14
N LEU A 282 13.89 -6.79 -19.36
CA LEU A 282 12.60 -7.43 -19.58
C LEU A 282 11.43 -6.49 -19.34
N LEU A 283 11.48 -5.68 -18.28
CA LEU A 283 10.50 -4.64 -17.96
C LEU A 283 10.41 -3.58 -19.05
N ASP A 284 11.53 -3.20 -19.65
CA ASP A 284 11.55 -2.27 -20.79
C ASP A 284 11.26 -2.95 -22.13
N LYS A 285 10.92 -4.25 -22.13
CA LYS A 285 10.69 -5.08 -23.33
C LYS A 285 11.89 -5.11 -24.30
N ASN A 286 13.08 -4.82 -23.79
CA ASN A 286 14.32 -4.81 -24.56
C ASN A 286 14.96 -6.20 -24.59
N LEU A 287 14.33 -7.10 -25.36
CA LEU A 287 14.78 -8.48 -25.50
C LEU A 287 16.19 -8.60 -26.10
N ASP A 288 16.59 -7.70 -27.01
CA ASP A 288 17.93 -7.75 -27.61
C ASP A 288 19.04 -7.42 -26.61
N ALA A 289 18.80 -6.48 -25.70
CA ALA A 289 19.74 -6.20 -24.62
C ALA A 289 19.77 -7.34 -23.59
N PHE A 290 18.62 -7.91 -23.27
CA PHE A 290 18.53 -9.09 -22.41
C PHE A 290 19.33 -10.28 -22.98
N ALA A 291 19.07 -10.68 -24.23
CA ALA A 291 19.74 -11.81 -24.88
C ALA A 291 21.26 -11.62 -24.99
N ARG A 292 21.74 -10.39 -25.21
CA ARG A 292 23.18 -10.08 -25.23
C ARG A 292 23.87 -10.22 -23.87
N ASN A 293 23.14 -10.07 -22.77
CA ASN A 293 23.71 -10.00 -21.43
C ASN A 293 23.45 -11.25 -20.57
N ILE A 294 22.39 -12.01 -20.85
CA ILE A 294 22.00 -13.18 -20.03
C ILE A 294 23.13 -14.21 -19.88
N GLY A 295 23.87 -14.49 -20.95
CA GLY A 295 25.02 -15.42 -20.95
C GLY A 295 26.19 -14.99 -20.06
N ARG A 296 26.25 -13.73 -19.61
CA ARG A 296 27.27 -13.25 -18.67
C ARG A 296 27.03 -13.70 -17.23
N PHE A 297 25.77 -13.98 -16.90
CA PHE A 297 25.33 -14.27 -15.53
C PHE A 297 24.80 -15.69 -15.38
N TYR A 298 24.24 -16.26 -16.45
CA TYR A 298 23.64 -17.59 -16.45
C TYR A 298 24.20 -18.46 -17.58
N PRO A 299 24.53 -19.73 -17.29
CA PRO A 299 24.89 -20.68 -18.34
C PRO A 299 23.66 -21.01 -19.19
N LEU A 300 23.74 -20.74 -20.49
CA LEU A 300 22.63 -20.94 -21.44
C LEU A 300 22.26 -22.41 -21.63
N ASN A 301 23.21 -23.31 -21.36
CA ASN A 301 23.04 -24.77 -21.47
C ASN A 301 22.59 -25.41 -20.15
N GLY A 302 22.39 -24.62 -19.09
CA GLY A 302 22.11 -25.11 -17.75
C GLY A 302 20.65 -25.51 -17.54
N LYS A 303 20.41 -26.60 -16.79
CA LYS A 303 19.08 -27.05 -16.34
C LYS A 303 18.33 -26.08 -15.40
N GLN A 304 18.91 -24.94 -15.05
CA GLN A 304 18.39 -24.03 -14.01
C GLN A 304 18.30 -22.57 -14.48
N LEU A 305 17.84 -22.31 -15.71
CA LEU A 305 17.40 -20.95 -16.05
C LEU A 305 16.06 -20.64 -15.35
N PRO A 306 15.95 -19.47 -14.70
CA PRO A 306 14.70 -19.03 -14.12
C PRO A 306 13.54 -18.99 -15.11
N LYS A 307 12.33 -19.27 -14.65
CA LYS A 307 11.10 -19.32 -15.46
C LYS A 307 10.98 -18.15 -16.43
N HIS A 308 11.03 -16.92 -15.93
CA HIS A 308 10.79 -15.75 -16.80
C HIS A 308 11.94 -15.48 -17.77
N TYR A 309 13.15 -15.93 -17.48
CA TYR A 309 14.26 -15.86 -18.42
C TYR A 309 14.09 -16.87 -19.54
N ARG A 310 13.59 -18.08 -19.24
CA ARG A 310 13.22 -19.07 -20.26
C ARG A 310 12.08 -18.56 -21.13
N GLU A 311 11.02 -18.01 -20.53
CA GLU A 311 9.90 -17.39 -21.27
C GLU A 311 10.39 -16.27 -22.20
N ALA A 312 11.29 -15.40 -21.72
CA ALA A 312 11.86 -14.32 -22.52
C ALA A 312 12.74 -14.81 -23.67
N LEU A 313 13.55 -15.86 -23.45
CA LEU A 313 14.38 -16.46 -24.49
C LEU A 313 13.55 -17.16 -25.57
N THR A 314 12.53 -17.94 -25.19
CA THR A 314 11.58 -18.54 -26.14
C THR A 314 10.88 -17.46 -26.97
N LEU A 315 10.43 -16.38 -26.35
CA LEU A 315 9.84 -15.27 -27.09
C LEU A 315 10.86 -14.62 -28.05
N TYR A 316 12.11 -14.43 -27.60
CA TYR A 316 13.17 -13.84 -28.40
C TYR A 316 13.49 -14.66 -29.66
N THR A 317 13.65 -15.99 -29.53
CA THR A 317 13.94 -16.89 -30.66
C THR A 317 12.81 -16.90 -31.68
N HIS A 318 11.55 -16.83 -31.24
CA HIS A 318 10.41 -16.72 -32.15
C HIS A 318 10.27 -15.36 -32.84
N LEU A 319 10.77 -14.27 -32.23
CA LEU A 319 10.68 -12.92 -32.78
C LEU A 319 11.83 -12.53 -33.71
N ARG A 320 12.94 -13.27 -33.69
CA ARG A 320 14.17 -12.92 -34.41
C ARG A 320 14.50 -13.97 -35.46
N SER A 321 14.68 -13.54 -36.70
CA SER A 321 15.10 -14.42 -37.79
C SER A 321 16.53 -14.97 -37.61
N ASN A 322 17.40 -14.19 -36.97
CA ASN A 322 18.79 -14.57 -36.65
C ASN A 322 19.07 -14.26 -35.16
N PRO A 323 18.68 -15.15 -34.24
CA PRO A 323 18.86 -14.91 -32.81
C PRO A 323 20.33 -15.01 -32.39
N LEU A 324 20.78 -14.12 -31.50
CA LEU A 324 22.13 -14.16 -30.92
C LEU A 324 22.30 -15.33 -29.92
N VAL A 325 21.20 -15.76 -29.33
CA VAL A 325 21.11 -16.89 -28.41
C VAL A 325 20.04 -17.81 -28.95
N ASP A 326 20.44 -19.00 -29.37
CA ASP A 326 19.51 -20.05 -29.75
C ASP A 326 19.12 -20.84 -28.49
N TYR A 327 17.86 -20.71 -28.09
CA TYR A 327 17.29 -21.36 -26.91
C TYR A 327 16.10 -22.20 -27.36
N HIS A 328 16.19 -23.51 -27.10
CA HIS A 328 15.13 -24.46 -27.43
C HIS A 328 14.76 -25.28 -26.20
N ASN A 329 13.47 -25.34 -25.90
CA ASN A 329 12.94 -26.13 -24.80
C ASN A 329 11.54 -26.61 -25.18
N SER A 330 11.44 -27.89 -25.53
CA SER A 330 10.20 -28.52 -26.00
C SER A 330 8.96 -28.17 -25.17
N LEU A 331 9.05 -28.13 -23.84
CA LEU A 331 7.93 -27.76 -22.97
C LEU A 331 7.57 -26.28 -23.12
N MET A 332 8.56 -25.38 -23.06
CA MET A 332 8.34 -23.94 -23.16
C MET A 332 7.82 -23.54 -24.55
N ASP A 333 8.31 -24.20 -25.60
CA ASP A 333 7.88 -23.94 -26.97
C ASP A 333 6.45 -24.42 -27.20
N THR A 334 6.05 -25.56 -26.59
CA THR A 334 4.67 -26.03 -26.59
C THR A 334 3.74 -25.05 -25.86
N ASP A 335 4.11 -24.64 -24.64
CA ASP A 335 3.35 -23.65 -23.86
C ASP A 335 3.19 -22.32 -24.62
N PHE A 336 4.23 -21.90 -25.35
CA PHE A 336 4.18 -20.68 -26.16
C PHE A 336 3.28 -20.82 -27.39
N GLN A 337 3.26 -21.99 -28.05
CA GLN A 337 2.31 -22.25 -29.13
C GLN A 337 0.86 -22.22 -28.63
N ASP A 338 0.58 -22.84 -27.48
CA ASP A 338 -0.75 -22.81 -26.87
C ASP A 338 -1.19 -21.37 -26.53
N TYR A 339 -0.26 -20.53 -26.06
CA TYR A 339 -0.49 -19.10 -25.87
C TYR A 339 -0.86 -18.39 -27.18
N GLN A 340 -0.12 -18.66 -28.27
CA GLN A 340 -0.39 -18.08 -29.59
C GLN A 340 -1.74 -18.53 -30.16
N ASP A 341 -2.09 -19.81 -30.02
CA ASP A 341 -3.34 -20.35 -30.52
C ASP A 341 -4.54 -19.82 -29.73
N MET A 342 -4.42 -19.69 -28.41
CA MET A 342 -5.43 -19.03 -27.60
C MET A 342 -5.62 -17.56 -28.00
N SER A 343 -4.52 -16.85 -28.31
CA SER A 343 -4.55 -15.47 -28.79
C SER A 343 -5.31 -15.34 -30.13
N ARG A 344 -5.15 -16.30 -31.05
CA ARG A 344 -5.84 -16.34 -32.35
C ARG A 344 -7.34 -16.60 -32.24
N LYS A 345 -7.80 -17.36 -31.25
CA LYS A 345 -9.22 -17.69 -31.03
C LYS A 345 -10.11 -16.47 -30.76
N PHE A 346 -9.55 -15.39 -30.22
CA PHE A 346 -10.32 -14.20 -29.82
C PHE A 346 -9.93 -12.98 -30.67
N PRO A 347 -10.72 -12.60 -31.70
CA PRO A 347 -10.39 -11.47 -32.54
C PRO A 347 -10.47 -10.12 -31.78
N ASP A 348 -11.44 -9.96 -30.88
CA ASP A 348 -11.55 -8.77 -30.02
C ASP A 348 -10.38 -8.68 -29.02
N LYS A 349 -9.71 -7.52 -29.02
CA LYS A 349 -8.56 -7.22 -28.17
C LYS A 349 -8.88 -7.32 -26.68
N THR A 350 -10.05 -6.85 -26.25
CA THR A 350 -10.42 -6.83 -24.83
C THR A 350 -10.73 -8.23 -24.34
N LEU A 351 -11.53 -8.97 -25.10
CA LEU A 351 -11.84 -10.37 -24.82
C LEU A 351 -10.58 -11.23 -24.82
N ARG A 352 -9.67 -11.03 -25.78
CA ARG A 352 -8.38 -11.72 -25.85
C ARG A 352 -7.53 -11.44 -24.62
N GLN A 353 -7.40 -10.16 -24.24
CA GLN A 353 -6.62 -9.78 -23.07
C GLN A 353 -7.16 -10.42 -21.79
N ASN A 354 -8.48 -10.42 -21.57
CA ASN A 354 -9.09 -11.01 -20.38
C ASN A 354 -8.89 -12.53 -20.33
N ASN A 355 -9.10 -13.24 -21.44
CA ASN A 355 -8.92 -14.69 -21.50
C ASN A 355 -7.45 -15.11 -21.33
N LEU A 356 -6.53 -14.43 -22.00
CA LEU A 356 -5.10 -14.68 -21.84
C LEU A 356 -4.62 -14.33 -20.43
N ARG A 357 -5.19 -13.31 -19.78
CA ARG A 357 -4.86 -12.97 -18.40
C ARG A 357 -5.18 -14.08 -17.42
N LEU A 358 -6.29 -14.81 -17.61
CA LEU A 358 -6.71 -15.87 -16.70
C LEU A 358 -5.75 -17.07 -16.72
N THR A 359 -5.22 -17.41 -17.89
CA THR A 359 -4.39 -18.61 -18.08
C THR A 359 -2.89 -18.29 -18.03
N TYR A 360 -2.48 -17.18 -18.65
CA TYR A 360 -1.08 -16.80 -18.87
C TYR A 360 -0.71 -15.46 -18.22
N GLY A 361 -1.56 -14.89 -17.37
CA GLY A 361 -1.32 -13.58 -16.75
C GLY A 361 -0.07 -13.51 -15.86
N ASN A 362 0.48 -14.66 -15.48
CA ASN A 362 1.69 -14.83 -14.68
C ASN A 362 2.95 -15.09 -15.52
N THR A 363 2.88 -14.94 -16.84
CA THR A 363 4.00 -15.16 -17.77
C THR A 363 4.58 -13.84 -18.28
N TYR A 364 5.85 -13.88 -18.66
CA TYR A 364 6.49 -12.77 -19.35
C TYR A 364 5.83 -12.46 -20.70
N TRP A 365 5.31 -13.46 -21.41
CA TRP A 365 4.64 -13.26 -22.71
C TRP A 365 3.43 -12.34 -22.59
N TYR A 366 2.58 -12.57 -21.58
CA TYR A 366 1.44 -11.70 -21.30
C TYR A 366 1.89 -10.28 -20.95
N TYR A 367 2.93 -10.13 -20.13
CA TYR A 367 3.50 -8.82 -19.82
C TYR A 367 4.08 -8.13 -21.06
N TYR A 368 4.81 -8.84 -21.91
CA TYR A 368 5.37 -8.28 -23.13
C TYR A 368 4.26 -7.75 -24.05
N GLN A 369 3.18 -8.52 -24.24
CA GLN A 369 2.08 -8.12 -25.11
C GLN A 369 1.18 -7.01 -24.51
N TYR A 370 0.88 -7.06 -23.21
CA TYR A 370 -0.17 -6.22 -22.59
C TYR A 370 0.29 -5.36 -21.41
N GLY A 371 1.51 -5.58 -20.91
CA GLY A 371 2.12 -4.77 -19.86
C GLY A 371 2.29 -3.32 -20.30
N LYS A 372 2.04 -2.40 -19.37
CA LYS A 372 2.11 -0.95 -19.58
C LYS A 372 3.34 -0.35 -18.92
#